data_AF-A0A7V3M1Q5-F1
#
_entry.id   AF-A0A7V3M1Q5-F1
#
_cell.length_a   1.000
_cell.length_b   1.000
_cell.length_c   1.000
_cell.angle_alpha   90.00
_cell.angle_beta   90.00
_cell.angle_gamma   90.00
#
_symmetry.space_group_name_H-M   'P 1'
#
loop_
_entity.id
_entity.type
_entity.pdbx_description
1 polymer ?
#
loop_
_entity_poly.entity_id
_entity_poly.type
_entity_poly.pdbx_seq_one_letter_code
_entity_poly.pdbx_strand_id
1 'polypeptide(L)' 'PPGTLLTVDRRGPVVATGQGRLRLLAVQPEGKRPMDGAAFARGRHLTPGVRFG' A
#
# COMPACT_ATOMS: atom_id res chain seq x y z
N PRO A 1 2.68 13.71 0.04
CA PRO A 1 1.39 14.26 0.52
C PRO A 1 0.52 13.12 1.10
N PRO A 2 -0.60 13.39 1.79
CA PRO A 2 -1.53 12.33 2.18
C PRO A 2 -1.96 11.51 0.95
N GLY A 3 -1.90 10.18 1.10
CA GLY A 3 -2.13 9.21 0.03
C GLY A 3 -0.87 8.79 -0.73
N THR A 4 0.28 9.44 -0.54
CA THR A 4 1.53 9.06 -1.24
C THR A 4 2.09 7.75 -0.70
N LEU A 5 2.39 6.80 -1.58
CA LEU A 5 3.17 5.61 -1.27
C LEU A 5 4.62 5.98 -0.98
N LEU A 6 5.07 5.73 0.24
CA LEU A 6 6.40 6.07 0.73
C LEU A 6 7.42 4.96 0.47
N THR A 7 7.04 3.71 0.72
CA THR A 7 7.90 2.55 0.51
C THR A 7 7.07 1.29 0.33
N VAL A 8 7.68 0.29 -0.29
CA VAL A 8 7.19 -1.09 -0.36
C VAL A 8 8.33 -1.98 0.14
N ASP A 9 8.12 -2.63 1.28
CA ASP A 9 9.08 -3.59 1.83
C ASP A 9 8.43 -4.96 2.04
N ARG A 10 9.18 -5.90 2.63
CA ARG A 10 8.73 -7.27 2.89
C ARG A 10 7.49 -7.36 3.80
N ARG A 11 7.18 -6.30 4.57
CA ARG A 11 6.01 -6.21 5.45
C ARG A 11 4.85 -5.45 4.78
N GLY A 12 4.99 -5.05 3.52
CA GLY A 12 3.93 -4.39 2.74
C GLY A 12 4.18 -2.91 2.44
N PRO A 13 3.21 -2.25 1.77
CA PRO A 13 3.30 -0.85 1.39
C PRO A 13 3.03 0.08 2.57
N VAL A 14 3.74 1.20 2.63
CA VAL A 14 3.56 2.27 3.61
C VAL A 14 3.12 3.55 2.91
N VAL A 15 2.05 4.17 3.38
CA VAL A 15 1.41 5.34 2.80
C VAL A 15 1.50 6.52 3.77
N ALA A 16 1.79 7.70 3.24
CA ALA A 16 1.73 8.95 3.97
C ALA A 16 0.27 9.31 4.29
N THR A 17 0.01 9.73 5.52
CA THR A 17 -1.29 10.24 5.99
C THR A 17 -1.20 11.74 6.27
N GLY A 18 -2.28 12.36 6.76
CA GLY A 18 -2.25 13.75 7.22
C GLY A 18 -1.24 13.97 8.36
N GLN A 19 -1.13 12.99 9.25
CA GLN A 19 -0.11 12.91 10.28
C GLN A 19 0.32 11.44 10.45
N GLY A 20 1.63 11.20 10.53
CA GLY A 20 2.18 9.85 10.66
C GLY A 20 2.23 9.07 9.33
N ARG A 21 2.18 7.74 9.44
CA ARG A 21 2.30 6.81 8.31
C ARG A 21 1.39 5.60 8.56
N LEU A 22 0.81 5.06 7.51
CA LEU A 22 -0.05 3.88 7.55
C LEU A 22 0.59 2.74 6.76
N ARG A 23 0.71 1.55 7.36
CA ARG A 23 1.12 0.33 6.65
C ARG A 23 -0.11 -0.49 6.29
N LEU A 24 -0.23 -0.88 5.03
CA LEU A 24 -1.30 -1.80 4.62
C LEU A 24 -0.85 -3.23 4.94
N LEU A 25 -1.40 -3.81 5.99
CA LEU A 25 -1.12 -5.20 6.39
C LEU A 25 -1.99 -6.19 5.62
N ALA A 26 -3.26 -5.82 5.40
CA ALA A 26 -4.20 -6.58 4.59
C ALA A 26 -5.00 -5.64 3.71
N VAL A 27 -5.32 -6.10 2.50
CA VAL A 27 -6.15 -5.37 1.54
C VAL A 27 -7.09 -6.33 0.84
N GLN A 28 -8.21 -5.82 0.35
CA GLN A 28 -9.12 -6.56 -0.50
C GLN A 28 -9.29 -5.83 -1.83
N PRO A 29 -8.62 -6.27 -2.90
CA PRO A 29 -8.90 -5.77 -4.23
C PRO A 29 -10.33 -6.11 -4.66
N GLU A 30 -10.92 -5.29 -5.51
CA GLU A 30 -12.26 -5.52 -6.07
C GLU A 30 -12.38 -6.92 -6.70
N GLY A 31 -13.45 -7.64 -6.34
CA GLY A 31 -13.72 -8.99 -6.82
C GLY A 31 -12.72 -10.07 -6.36
N LYS A 32 -11.84 -9.78 -5.38
CA LYS A 32 -10.86 -10.74 -4.83
C LYS A 32 -11.10 -11.00 -3.34
N ARG A 33 -10.53 -12.11 -2.85
CA ARG A 33 -10.43 -12.39 -1.42
C ARG A 33 -9.44 -11.43 -0.76
N PRO A 34 -9.60 -11.10 0.54
CA PRO A 34 -8.57 -10.38 1.29
C PRO A 34 -7.20 -11.06 1.19
N MET A 35 -6.14 -10.26 1.13
CA MET A 35 -4.77 -10.74 1.02
C MET A 35 -3.79 -9.83 1.75
N ASP A 36 -2.59 -10.37 2.01
CA ASP A 36 -1.49 -9.63 2.62
C ASP A 36 -1.05 -8.43 1.76
N GLY A 37 -0.73 -7.31 2.40
CA GLY A 37 -0.33 -6.08 1.73
C GLY A 37 0.97 -6.20 0.91
N ALA A 38 1.93 -7.01 1.35
CA ALA A 38 3.14 -7.30 0.57
C ALA A 38 2.82 -8.18 -0.65
N ALA A 39 1.86 -9.11 -0.54
CA ALA A 39 1.35 -9.84 -1.71
C ALA A 39 0.66 -8.91 -2.71
N PHE A 40 -0.17 -7.98 -2.22
CA PHE A 40 -0.80 -6.97 -3.05
C PHE A 40 0.22 -6.09 -3.80
N ALA A 41 1.23 -5.58 -3.10
CA ALA A 41 2.21 -4.69 -3.71
C ALA A 41 3.04 -5.35 -4.83
N ARG A 42 3.37 -6.64 -4.66
CA ARG A 42 4.05 -7.44 -5.70
C ARG A 42 3.23 -7.57 -6.98
N GLY A 43 1.91 -7.73 -6.89
CA GLY A 43 1.03 -7.92 -8.05
C GLY A 43 0.65 -6.64 -8.80
N ARG A 44 0.89 -5.45 -8.22
CA ARG A 44 0.46 -4.15 -8.78
C ARG A 44 1.58 -3.21 -9.22
N HIS A 45 2.85 -3.64 -9.14
CA HIS A 45 4.03 -2.81 -9.47
C HIS A 45 3.96 -1.42 -8.80
N LEU A 46 3.65 -1.39 -7.51
CA LEU A 46 3.58 -0.16 -6.74
C LEU A 46 4.97 0.47 -6.59
N THR A 47 5.18 1.66 -7.16
CA THR A 47 6.43 2.42 -7.07
C THR A 47 6.31 3.55 -6.05
N PRO A 48 7.29 3.75 -5.15
CA PRO A 48 7.30 4.91 -4.26
C PRO A 48 7.09 6.21 -5.02
N GLY A 49 6.24 7.09 -4.49
CA GLY A 49 5.82 8.34 -5.12
C GLY A 49 4.43 8.32 -5.74
N VAL A 50 3.87 7.16 -6.09
CA VAL A 50 2.45 7.08 -6.53
C VAL A 50 1.51 7.54 -5.42
N ARG A 51 0.35 8.09 -5.78
CA ARG A 51 -0.63 8.60 -4.81
C ARG A 51 -1.95 7.85 -4.96
N PHE A 52 -2.45 7.32 -3.85
CA PHE A 52 -3.80 6.78 -3.72
C PHE A 52 -4.79 7.94 -3.54
N GLY A 53 -5.94 7.86 -4.22
CA GLY A 53 -6.98 8.89 -4.21
C GLY A 53 -7.29 9.39 -5.62
#